data_AF-A0A3C0DLJ3-F1
#
_entry.id   AF-A0A3C0DLJ3-F1
#
_cell.length_a   1.000
_cell.length_b   1.000
_cell.length_c   1.000
_cell.angle_alpha   90.00
_cell.angle_beta   90.00
_cell.angle_gamma   90.00
#
_symmetry.space_group_name_H-M   'P 1'
#
loop_
_entity.id
_entity.type
_entity.pdbx_description
1 polymer ?
#
loop_
_entity_poly.entity_id
_entity_poly.type
_entity_poly.pdbx_seq_one_letter_code
_entity_poly.pdbx_strand_id
1 'polypeptide(L)'
;PGNNEFYRLSRNTLAQLTMESKFPWVLSTVSQADGTAFAGLRNHVVLERGGVTIGILGMLDPMENAVEQLHGLKSLDLRESLTKEVRDLKSRGVHLILLLSHCGLRDDIK
;
A
#
# COMPACT_ATOMS: atom_id res chain seq x y z
N PRO A 1 -3.81 3.37 -3.72
CA PRO A 1 -4.99 2.84 -4.43
C PRO A 1 -6.12 2.64 -3.43
N GLY A 2 -7.36 2.83 -3.88
CA GLY A 2 -8.57 2.51 -3.15
C GLY A 2 -9.25 1.25 -3.70
N ASN A 3 -10.44 1.00 -3.19
CA ASN A 3 -11.24 -0.16 -3.61
C ASN A 3 -11.68 -0.08 -5.09
N ASN A 4 -11.97 1.10 -5.60
CA ASN A 4 -12.39 1.26 -6.99
C ASN A 4 -11.33 0.80 -8.00
N GLU A 5 -10.05 0.97 -7.71
CA GLU A 5 -8.98 0.52 -8.58
C GLU A 5 -8.98 -1.01 -8.73
N PHE A 6 -9.29 -1.75 -7.67
CA PHE A 6 -9.35 -3.21 -7.74
C PHE A 6 -10.70 -3.73 -8.27
N TYR A 7 -11.81 -3.02 -8.04
CA TYR A 7 -13.11 -3.45 -8.59
C TYR A 7 -13.30 -3.14 -10.08
N ARG A 8 -12.71 -2.05 -10.58
CA ARG A 8 -13.04 -1.51 -11.91
C ARG A 8 -11.97 -1.74 -12.96
N LEU A 9 -10.73 -1.95 -12.55
CA LEU A 9 -9.61 -2.13 -13.48
C LEU A 9 -9.28 -3.61 -13.64
N SER A 10 -8.86 -4.00 -14.84
CA SER A 10 -8.25 -5.31 -15.04
C SER A 10 -6.90 -5.39 -14.32
N ARG A 11 -6.44 -6.61 -13.97
CA ARG A 11 -5.11 -6.84 -13.41
C ARG A 11 -3.99 -6.22 -14.25
N ASN A 12 -4.08 -6.34 -15.58
CA ASN A 12 -3.07 -5.79 -16.50
C ASN A 12 -3.08 -4.27 -16.50
N THR A 13 -4.27 -3.64 -16.54
CA THR A 13 -4.40 -2.18 -16.46
C THR A 13 -3.89 -1.65 -15.13
N LEU A 14 -4.23 -2.31 -14.02
CA LEU A 14 -3.74 -1.93 -12.70
C LEU A 14 -2.21 -2.03 -12.64
N ALA A 15 -1.63 -3.15 -13.11
CA ALA A 15 -0.17 -3.32 -13.18
C ALA A 15 0.49 -2.22 -14.01
N GLN A 16 -0.05 -1.92 -15.20
CA GLN A 16 0.46 -0.87 -16.08
C GLN A 16 0.46 0.50 -15.38
N LEU A 17 -0.65 0.88 -14.75
CA LEU A 17 -0.76 2.15 -14.03
C LEU A 17 0.26 2.26 -12.90
N THR A 18 0.49 1.17 -12.15
CA THR A 18 1.48 1.19 -11.06
C THR A 18 2.92 1.37 -11.56
N MET A 19 3.23 0.93 -12.79
CA MET A 19 4.56 1.03 -13.38
C MET A 19 4.79 2.35 -14.14
N GLU A 20 3.76 2.87 -14.81
CA GLU A 20 3.89 4.01 -15.73
C GLU A 20 3.54 5.37 -15.09
N SER A 21 2.86 5.36 -13.94
CA SER A 21 2.55 6.60 -13.23
C SER A 21 3.81 7.34 -12.81
N LYS A 22 3.84 8.66 -12.99
CA LYS A 22 4.95 9.54 -12.54
C LYS A 22 5.02 9.70 -11.01
N PHE A 23 4.06 9.12 -10.29
CA PHE A 23 3.98 9.09 -8.84
C PHE A 23 3.93 7.63 -8.37
N PRO A 24 4.48 7.33 -7.17
CA PRO A 24 4.47 5.98 -6.65
C PRO A 24 3.08 5.56 -6.20
N TRP A 25 2.72 4.31 -6.48
CA TRP A 25 1.56 3.65 -5.91
C TRP A 25 1.98 2.95 -4.63
N VAL A 26 1.33 3.28 -3.51
CA VAL A 26 1.72 2.79 -2.19
C VAL A 26 0.57 2.00 -1.56
N LEU A 27 0.83 0.73 -1.21
CA LEU A 27 -0.09 -0.14 -0.47
C LEU A 27 0.71 -1.29 0.16
N SER A 28 0.63 -1.44 1.48
CA SER A 28 1.38 -2.43 2.27
C SER A 28 0.58 -3.67 2.65
N THR A 29 -0.71 -3.70 2.30
CA THR A 29 -1.66 -4.73 2.75
C THR A 29 -2.09 -5.68 1.63
N VAL A 30 -1.39 -5.66 0.49
CA VAL A 30 -1.63 -6.57 -0.64
C VAL A 30 -0.30 -7.09 -1.17
N SER A 31 -0.25 -8.38 -1.50
CA SER A 31 0.88 -9.02 -2.16
C SER A 31 0.44 -9.97 -3.27
N GLN A 32 1.40 -10.49 -4.03
CA GLN A 32 1.21 -11.70 -4.81
C GLN A 32 0.98 -12.90 -3.87
N ALA A 33 0.43 -14.00 -4.40
CA ALA A 33 0.20 -15.23 -3.65
C ALA A 33 1.50 -15.85 -3.09
N ASP A 34 2.63 -15.65 -3.76
CA ASP A 34 3.97 -16.09 -3.32
C ASP A 34 4.66 -15.11 -2.35
N GLY A 35 3.98 -14.03 -1.97
CA GLY A 35 4.50 -13.00 -1.06
C GLY A 35 5.34 -11.91 -1.73
N THR A 36 5.57 -11.97 -3.04
CA THR A 36 6.28 -10.91 -3.77
C THR A 36 5.39 -9.68 -4.01
N ALA A 37 6.00 -8.55 -4.37
CA ALA A 37 5.28 -7.33 -4.69
C ALA A 37 4.51 -7.44 -6.01
N PHE A 38 3.35 -6.78 -6.09
CA PHE A 38 2.58 -6.69 -7.32
C PHE A 38 3.04 -5.52 -8.20
N ALA A 39 3.69 -5.83 -9.33
CA ALA A 39 4.10 -4.83 -10.34
C ALA A 39 4.87 -3.64 -9.72
N GLY A 40 4.44 -2.39 -9.99
CA GLY A 40 5.05 -1.18 -9.46
C GLY A 40 4.57 -0.77 -8.07
N LEU A 41 3.71 -1.57 -7.42
CA LEU A 41 3.17 -1.28 -6.10
C LEU A 41 4.26 -1.40 -5.03
N ARG A 42 4.36 -0.38 -4.17
CA ARG A 42 5.36 -0.32 -3.09
C ARG A 42 4.65 -0.38 -1.74
N ASN A 43 5.23 -1.06 -0.76
CA ASN A 43 4.67 -1.06 0.59
C ASN A 43 4.75 0.34 1.24
N HIS A 44 5.87 1.01 1.03
CA HIS A 44 6.10 2.39 1.43
C HIS A 44 7.08 3.09 0.47
N VAL A 45 7.19 4.41 0.60
CA VAL A 45 8.24 5.24 -0.02
C VAL A 45 8.84 6.18 1.01
N VAL A 46 10.02 6.71 0.70
CA VAL A 46 10.69 7.75 1.50
C VAL A 46 11.00 8.90 0.59
N LEU A 47 10.73 10.11 1.06
CA LEU A 47 11.12 11.33 0.38
C LEU A 47 11.69 12.33 1.38
N GLU A 48 12.49 13.27 0.89
CA GLU A 48 13.05 14.34 1.70
C GLU A 48 12.50 15.70 1.25
N ARG A 49 12.12 16.53 2.22
CA ARG A 49 11.67 17.90 2.01
C ARG A 49 12.22 18.79 3.12
N GLY A 50 13.05 19.77 2.77
CA GLY A 50 13.61 20.73 3.73
C GLY A 50 14.41 20.07 4.86
N GLY A 51 15.19 19.03 4.57
CA GLY A 51 15.94 18.26 5.58
C GLY A 51 15.08 17.30 6.41
N VAL A 52 13.77 17.21 6.14
CA VAL A 52 12.86 16.26 6.81
C VAL A 52 12.64 15.03 5.93
N THR A 53 13.02 13.85 6.42
CA THR A 53 12.69 12.57 5.79
C THR A 53 11.27 12.14 6.16
N ILE A 54 10.47 11.83 5.16
CA ILE A 54 9.05 11.49 5.26
C ILE A 54 8.84 10.10 4.67
N GLY A 55 8.44 9.16 5.50
CA GLY A 55 8.00 7.83 5.08
C GLY A 55 6.50 7.85 4.81
N ILE A 56 6.08 7.33 3.66
CA ILE A 56 4.67 7.24 3.27
C ILE A 56 4.35 5.78 3.03
N LEU A 57 3.36 5.24 3.76
CA LEU A 57 2.87 3.87 3.61
C LEU A 57 1.37 3.88 3.34
N GLY A 58 0.87 2.85 2.65
CA GLY A 58 -0.52 2.76 2.23
C GLY A 58 -1.25 1.58 2.86
N MET A 59 -2.56 1.72 3.06
CA MET A 59 -3.43 0.68 3.60
C MET A 59 -4.77 0.69 2.89
N LEU A 60 -5.34 -0.49 2.70
CA LEU A 60 -6.66 -0.70 2.10
C LEU A 60 -7.40 -1.75 2.92
N ASP A 61 -8.69 -1.52 3.13
CA ASP A 61 -9.61 -2.50 3.72
C ASP A 61 -9.60 -3.81 2.88
N PRO A 62 -9.84 -5.00 3.45
CA PRO A 62 -9.77 -6.27 2.71
C PRO A 62 -10.82 -6.47 1.59
N MET A 63 -11.74 -5.53 1.38
CA MET A 63 -12.64 -5.47 0.21
C MET A 63 -13.41 -6.78 -0.07
N GLU A 64 -13.93 -7.48 0.94
CA GLU A 64 -14.65 -8.75 0.76
C GLU A 64 -13.90 -9.81 -0.10
N ASN A 65 -12.55 -9.79 -0.07
CA ASN A 65 -11.66 -10.64 -0.89
C ASN A 65 -11.64 -10.33 -2.40
N ALA A 66 -12.01 -9.11 -2.80
CA ALA A 66 -11.99 -8.72 -4.21
C ALA A 66 -10.58 -8.76 -4.83
N VAL A 67 -9.53 -8.49 -4.06
CA VAL A 67 -8.15 -8.54 -4.58
C VAL A 67 -7.73 -9.97 -4.92
N GLU A 68 -8.22 -10.95 -4.16
CA GLU A 68 -8.05 -12.38 -4.43
C GLU A 68 -8.86 -12.79 -5.65
N GLN A 69 -10.16 -12.51 -5.66
CA GLN A 69 -11.08 -13.02 -6.69
C GLN A 69 -10.85 -12.38 -8.07
N LEU A 70 -10.58 -11.06 -8.12
CA LEU A 70 -10.46 -10.33 -9.37
C LEU A 70 -9.03 -10.25 -9.89
N HIS A 71 -8.04 -10.33 -8.99
CA HIS A 71 -6.64 -10.14 -9.36
C HIS A 71 -5.75 -11.32 -9.00
N GLY A 72 -6.21 -12.34 -8.27
CA GLY A 72 -5.34 -13.43 -7.81
C GLY A 72 -4.21 -12.94 -6.89
N LEU A 73 -4.44 -11.83 -6.20
CA LEU A 73 -3.54 -11.28 -5.18
C LEU A 73 -3.97 -11.79 -3.80
N LYS A 74 -3.27 -11.37 -2.76
CA LYS A 74 -3.57 -11.73 -1.37
C LYS A 74 -3.64 -10.48 -0.51
N SER A 75 -4.71 -10.36 0.28
CA SER A 75 -4.82 -9.41 1.38
C SER A 75 -3.96 -9.88 2.56
N LEU A 76 -3.24 -8.95 3.14
CA LEU A 76 -2.39 -9.17 4.32
C LEU A 76 -3.07 -8.64 5.57
N ASP A 77 -2.67 -9.15 6.74
CA ASP A 77 -3.14 -8.59 8.00
C ASP A 77 -2.71 -7.13 8.13
N LEU A 78 -3.70 -6.27 8.37
CA LEU A 78 -3.52 -4.82 8.37
C LEU A 78 -2.54 -4.38 9.47
N ARG A 79 -2.70 -4.92 10.68
CA ARG A 79 -1.90 -4.52 11.84
C ARG A 79 -0.47 -5.02 11.71
N GLU A 80 -0.27 -6.25 11.26
CA GLU A 80 1.05 -6.83 11.04
C GLU A 80 1.79 -6.10 9.93
N SER A 81 1.14 -5.86 8.78
CA SER A 81 1.72 -5.10 7.67
C SER A 81 2.13 -3.70 8.11
N LEU A 82 1.24 -2.93 8.73
CA LEU A 82 1.58 -1.59 9.20
C LEU A 82 2.70 -1.60 10.24
N THR A 83 2.65 -2.53 11.20
CA THR A 83 3.68 -2.62 12.25
C THR A 83 5.05 -2.91 11.65
N LYS A 84 5.11 -3.79 10.65
CA LYS A 84 6.34 -4.11 9.92
C LYS A 84 6.89 -2.89 9.20
N GLU A 85 6.06 -2.22 8.39
CA GLU A 85 6.51 -1.06 7.61
C GLU A 85 6.89 0.13 8.50
N VAL A 86 6.15 0.39 9.58
CA VAL A 86 6.51 1.43 10.56
C VAL A 86 7.83 1.12 11.26
N ARG A 87 8.09 -0.15 11.62
CA ARG A 87 9.38 -0.55 12.20
C ARG A 87 10.54 -0.34 11.23
N ASP A 88 10.36 -0.69 9.96
CA ASP A 88 11.38 -0.44 8.92
C ASP A 88 11.63 1.06 8.72
N LEU A 89 10.59 1.87 8.60
CA LEU A 89 10.73 3.32 8.47
C LEU A 89 11.47 3.94 9.67
N LYS A 90 11.12 3.51 10.89
CA LYS A 90 11.76 3.97 12.13
C LYS A 90 13.22 3.54 12.25
N SER A 91 13.56 2.30 11.86
CA SER A 91 14.94 1.79 11.95
C SER A 91 15.90 2.58 11.05
N ARG A 92 15.39 3.20 10.00
CA ARG A 92 16.13 4.07 9.09
C ARG A 92 16.14 5.55 9.49
N GLY A 93 15.63 5.89 10.68
CA GLY A 93 15.65 7.27 11.19
C GLY A 93 14.73 8.24 10.45
N VAL A 94 13.64 7.75 9.84
CA VAL A 94 12.63 8.62 9.21
C VAL A 94 12.01 9.55 10.25
N HIS A 95 11.99 10.86 9.97
CA HIS A 95 11.48 11.88 10.91
C HIS A 95 9.95 11.88 11.03
N LEU A 96 9.24 11.70 9.92
CA LEU A 96 7.77 11.73 9.86
C LEU A 96 7.25 10.51 9.09
N ILE A 97 6.23 9.84 9.63
CA ILE A 97 5.57 8.72 8.95
C ILE A 97 4.11 9.11 8.68
N LEU A 98 3.69 9.05 7.41
CA LEU A 98 2.35 9.36 6.94
C LEU A 98 1.65 8.10 6.44
N LEU A 99 0.49 7.77 7.01
CA LEU A 99 -0.37 6.70 6.53
C LEU A 99 -1.37 7.26 5.51
N LEU A 100 -1.35 6.71 4.30
CA LEU A 100 -2.39 6.90 3.28
C LEU A 100 -3.39 5.75 3.39
N SER A 101 -4.42 5.94 4.20
CA SER A 101 -5.45 4.91 4.40
C SER A 101 -6.60 5.06 3.41
N HIS A 102 -7.11 3.90 2.97
CA HIS A 102 -8.37 3.76 2.28
C HIS A 102 -9.27 2.72 2.98
N CYS A 103 -9.27 2.73 4.32
CA CYS A 103 -10.15 1.90 5.15
C CYS A 103 -11.38 2.65 5.66
N GLY A 104 -11.35 3.97 5.59
CA GLY A 104 -12.39 4.83 6.11
C GLY A 104 -12.15 5.23 7.57
N LEU A 105 -12.70 6.38 7.94
CA LEU A 105 -12.38 7.07 9.19
C LEU A 105 -12.58 6.20 10.44
N ARG A 106 -13.59 5.32 10.44
CA ARG A 106 -13.88 4.47 11.60
C ARG A 106 -12.75 3.50 11.91
N ASP A 107 -12.08 2.98 10.89
CA ASP A 107 -10.95 2.05 11.07
C ASP A 107 -9.64 2.80 11.30
N ASP A 108 -9.50 4.00 10.76
CA ASP A 108 -8.29 4.84 10.91
C ASP A 108 -8.06 5.36 12.33
N ILE A 109 -9.11 5.49 13.14
CA ILE A 109 -9.05 6.01 14.51
C ILE A 109 -8.90 4.92 15.58
N LYS A 110 -8.78 3.65 15.19
CA LYS A 110 -8.61 2.50 16.11
C LYS A 110 -7.15 2.19 16.39
#